data_AF-A0A7V6WGX3-F1
#
_entry.id   AF-A0A7V6WGX3-F1
#
_cell.length_a   1.000
_cell.length_b   1.000
_cell.length_c   1.000
_cell.angle_alpha   90.00
_cell.angle_beta   90.00
_cell.angle_gamma   90.00
#
_symmetry.space_group_name_H-M   'P 1'
#
loop_
_entity.id
_entity.type
_entity.pdbx_description
1 polymer ?
#
loop_
_entity_poly.entity_id
_entity_poly.type
_entity_poly.pdbx_seq_one_letter_code
_entity_poly.pdbx_strand_id
1 'polypeptide(L)'
;MGSKKVASAAVRMALSETREEENRLKRDYLQQGVKTAAVDYGGEYVTSAIKIVERAIVAAKREGVIKDTHPEEGAVAGATREALSQIMP
;
A
#
# COMPACT_ATOMS: atom_id res chain seq x y z
N MET A 1 -18.08 -3.80 -0.21
CA MET A 1 -17.09 -4.29 -1.19
C MET A 1 -16.45 -5.56 -0.67
N GLY A 2 -16.14 -6.53 -1.54
CA GLY A 2 -15.55 -7.81 -1.11
C GLY A 2 -14.02 -7.76 -1.03
N SER A 3 -13.43 -8.48 -0.08
CA SER A 3 -11.98 -8.58 0.15
C SER A 3 -11.19 -8.93 -1.11
N LYS A 4 -11.73 -9.83 -1.95
CA LYS A 4 -11.12 -10.22 -3.23
C LYS A 4 -10.84 -9.03 -4.15
N LYS A 5 -11.77 -8.06 -4.24
CA LYS A 5 -11.60 -6.88 -5.12
C LYS A 5 -10.47 -5.97 -4.62
N VAL A 6 -10.38 -5.78 -3.31
CA VAL A 6 -9.34 -4.95 -2.69
C VAL A 6 -7.96 -5.58 -2.89
N ALA A 7 -7.84 -6.90 -2.68
CA ALA A 7 -6.59 -7.62 -2.92
C ALA A 7 -6.15 -7.55 -4.39
N SER A 8 -7.07 -7.75 -5.34
CA SER A 8 -6.75 -7.60 -6.77
C SER A 8 -6.32 -6.18 -7.15
N ALA A 9 -6.92 -5.16 -6.54
CA ALA A 9 -6.51 -3.78 -6.74
C ALA A 9 -5.10 -3.52 -6.20
N ALA A 10 -4.80 -4.00 -4.98
CA ALA A 10 -3.47 -3.86 -4.37
C ALA A 10 -2.37 -4.50 -5.23
N VAL A 11 -2.59 -5.71 -5.75
CA VAL A 11 -1.63 -6.37 -6.64
C VAL A 11 -1.43 -5.58 -7.95
N ARG A 12 -2.50 -5.09 -8.56
CA ARG A 12 -2.40 -4.26 -9.78
C ARG A 12 -1.66 -2.94 -9.52
N MET A 13 -1.90 -2.31 -8.37
CA MET A 13 -1.16 -1.12 -7.95
C MET A 13 0.34 -1.41 -7.78
N ALA A 14 0.70 -2.56 -7.22
CA ALA A 14 2.10 -2.94 -7.05
C ALA A 14 2.82 -3.32 -8.36
N LEU A 15 2.06 -3.65 -9.41
CA LEU A 15 2.57 -4.02 -10.73
C LEU A 15 2.61 -2.85 -11.73
N SER A 16 2.21 -1.64 -11.34
CA SER A 16 2.29 -0.49 -12.24
C SER A 16 3.74 -0.15 -12.57
N GLU A 17 4.06 0.03 -13.85
CA GLU A 17 5.44 0.25 -14.29
C GLU A 17 5.82 1.74 -14.30
N THR A 18 4.82 2.62 -14.45
CA THR A 18 5.03 4.06 -14.57
C THR A 18 4.14 4.84 -13.61
N ARG A 19 4.56 6.08 -13.29
CA ARG A 19 3.76 6.99 -12.45
C ARG A 19 2.45 7.37 -13.14
N GLU A 20 2.45 7.48 -14.46
CA GLU A 20 1.26 7.74 -15.25
C GLU A 20 0.24 6.59 -15.11
N GLU A 21 0.70 5.34 -15.16
CA GLU A 21 -0.14 4.17 -14.96
C GLU A 21 -0.66 4.08 -13.54
N GLU A 22 0.20 4.27 -12.53
CA GLU A 22 -0.19 4.30 -11.12
C GLU A 22 -1.30 5.34 -10.88
N ASN A 23 -1.14 6.56 -11.42
CA ASN A 23 -2.12 7.63 -11.30
C ASN A 23 -3.42 7.35 -12.06
N ARG A 24 -3.38 6.60 -13.17
CA ARG A 24 -4.58 6.11 -13.85
C ARG A 24 -5.32 5.10 -12.97
N LEU A 25 -4.63 4.09 -12.46
CA LEU A 25 -5.20 3.07 -11.58
C LEU A 25 -5.83 3.69 -10.32
N LYS A 26 -5.14 4.64 -9.67
CA LYS A 26 -5.69 5.38 -8.51
C LYS A 26 -7.03 6.04 -8.84
N ARG A 27 -7.14 6.71 -10.00
CA ARG A 27 -8.38 7.37 -10.43
C ARG A 27 -9.49 6.36 -10.72
N ASP A 28 -9.17 5.28 -11.42
CA ASP A 28 -10.14 4.24 -11.79
C ASP A 28 -10.69 3.51 -10.54
N TYR A 29 -9.83 3.25 -9.55
CA TYR A 29 -10.25 2.65 -8.29
C TYR A 29 -11.04 3.62 -7.42
N LEU A 30 -10.67 4.90 -7.42
CA LEU A 30 -11.43 5.92 -6.70
C LEU A 30 -12.86 6.05 -7.24
N GLN A 31 -13.07 5.98 -8.55
CA GLN A 31 -14.40 5.95 -9.17
C GLN A 31 -15.22 4.72 -8.72
N GLN A 32 -14.56 3.63 -8.35
CA GLN A 32 -15.18 2.42 -7.81
C GLN A 32 -15.34 2.46 -6.28
N GLY A 33 -15.01 3.59 -5.63
CA GLY A 33 -15.11 3.76 -4.18
C GLY A 33 -13.93 3.19 -3.39
N VAL A 34 -12.81 2.90 -4.05
CA VAL A 34 -11.59 2.37 -3.41
C VAL A 34 -10.50 3.43 -3.43
N LYS A 35 -10.04 3.82 -2.24
CA LYS A 35 -8.82 4.61 -2.13
C LYS A 35 -7.62 3.69 -2.15
N THR A 36 -6.61 4.06 -2.93
CA THR A 36 -5.38 3.27 -3.11
C THR A 36 -4.17 4.15 -2.91
N ALA A 37 -3.12 3.59 -2.32
CA ALA A 37 -1.80 4.18 -2.25
C ALA A 37 -0.78 3.18 -2.80
N ALA A 38 0.27 3.68 -3.42
CA ALA A 38 1.44 2.90 -3.82
C ALA A 38 2.70 3.67 -3.42
N VAL A 39 3.74 2.92 -3.08
CA VAL A 39 5.03 3.45 -2.69
C VAL A 39 6.12 2.45 -3.05
N ASP A 40 7.22 2.96 -3.56
CA ASP A 40 8.40 2.17 -3.88
C ASP A 40 9.43 2.28 -2.76
N TYR A 41 10.21 1.22 -2.61
CA TYR A 41 11.39 1.23 -1.75
C TYR A 41 12.59 0.67 -2.53
N GLY A 42 13.77 1.13 -2.17
CA GLY A 42 15.04 0.61 -2.70
C GLY A 42 15.98 0.25 -1.56
N GLY A 43 16.92 -0.65 -1.84
CA GLY A 43 17.90 -1.15 -0.88
C GLY A 43 17.72 -2.62 -0.53
N GLU A 44 18.53 -3.10 0.40
CA GLU A 44 18.50 -4.51 0.84
C GLU A 44 17.22 -4.81 1.62
N TYR A 45 16.56 -5.92 1.29
CA TYR A 45 15.26 -6.30 1.83
C TYR A 45 15.24 -6.39 3.37
N VAL A 46 16.16 -7.16 3.96
CA VAL A 46 16.17 -7.46 5.41
C VAL A 46 16.33 -6.19 6.25
N THR A 47 17.19 -5.27 5.81
CA THR A 47 17.44 -4.00 6.50
C THR A 47 16.38 -2.94 6.19
N SER A 48 15.50 -3.20 5.21
CA SER A 48 14.49 -2.25 4.74
C SER A 48 13.07 -2.54 5.24
N ALA A 49 12.81 -3.65 5.95
CA ALA A 49 11.47 -3.99 6.43
C ALA A 49 10.81 -2.86 7.25
N ILE A 50 11.57 -2.22 8.15
CA ILE A 50 11.09 -1.06 8.93
C ILE A 50 10.75 0.10 8.00
N LYS A 51 11.64 0.41 7.04
CA LYS A 51 11.42 1.49 6.07
C LYS A 51 10.21 1.25 5.18
N ILE A 52 9.95 0.01 4.78
CA ILE A 52 8.76 -0.36 3.99
C ILE A 52 7.49 -0.04 4.78
N VAL A 53 7.44 -0.46 6.05
CA VAL A 53 6.30 -0.19 6.94
C VAL A 53 6.07 1.31 7.12
N GLU A 54 7.12 2.08 7.41
CA GLU A 54 7.04 3.54 7.56
C GLU A 54 6.54 4.21 6.27
N ARG A 55 7.08 3.80 5.11
CA ARG A 55 6.69 4.33 3.81
C ARG A 55 5.25 3.99 3.45
N ALA A 56 4.77 2.79 3.78
CA ALA A 56 3.39 2.40 3.59
C ALA A 56 2.43 3.29 4.41
N ILE A 57 2.76 3.54 5.68
CA ILE A 57 1.96 4.43 6.56
C ILE A 57 1.94 5.86 5.98
N VAL A 58 3.11 6.42 5.64
CA VAL A 58 3.21 7.78 5.10
C VAL A 58 2.43 7.93 3.79
N ALA A 59 2.52 6.94 2.88
CA ALA A 59 1.78 6.96 1.64
C ALA A 59 0.27 6.83 1.88
N ALA A 60 -0.17 5.91 2.75
CA ALA A 60 -1.58 5.73 3.07
C ALA A 60 -2.21 7.00 3.66
N LYS A 61 -1.48 7.73 4.50
CA LYS A 61 -1.92 9.03 5.03
C LYS A 61 -1.98 10.11 3.95
N ARG A 62 -0.91 10.24 3.16
CA ARG A 62 -0.80 11.26 2.10
C ARG A 62 -1.91 11.13 1.05
N GLU A 63 -2.24 9.89 0.66
CA GLU A 63 -3.28 9.60 -0.33
C GLU A 63 -4.69 9.54 0.30
N GLY A 64 -4.80 9.75 1.63
CA GLY A 64 -6.07 9.75 2.36
C GLY A 64 -6.76 8.39 2.41
N VAL A 65 -6.02 7.30 2.26
CA VAL A 65 -6.48 5.91 2.43
C VAL A 65 -6.82 5.66 3.90
N ILE A 66 -6.01 6.20 4.81
CA ILE A 66 -6.22 6.17 6.25
C ILE A 66 -6.26 7.59 6.83
N LYS A 67 -6.81 7.73 8.03
CA LYS A 67 -6.71 8.93 8.85
C LYS A 67 -5.38 8.98 9.59
N ASP A 68 -4.94 10.19 9.92
CA ASP A 68 -3.76 10.43 10.77
C ASP A 68 -4.09 10.16 12.24
N THR A 69 -4.30 8.89 12.57
CA THR A 69 -4.62 8.42 13.92
C THR A 69 -3.84 7.15 14.25
N HIS A 70 -3.39 7.03 15.49
CA HIS A 70 -2.59 5.90 15.94
C HIS A 70 -3.20 4.52 15.64
N PRO A 71 -4.53 4.29 15.81
CA PRO A 71 -5.12 2.99 15.47
C PRO A 71 -5.04 2.65 13.97
N GLU A 72 -5.26 3.61 13.09
CA GLU A 72 -5.21 3.35 11.64
C GLU A 72 -3.77 3.16 11.14
N GLU A 73 -2.81 3.89 11.71
CA GLU A 73 -1.39 3.64 11.47
C GLU A 73 -0.98 2.23 11.91
N GLY A 74 -1.44 1.81 13.10
CA GLY A 74 -1.21 0.46 13.62
C GLY A 74 -1.80 -0.62 12.72
N ALA A 75 -2.99 -0.39 12.14
CA ALA A 75 -3.62 -1.31 11.20
C ALA A 75 -2.77 -1.50 9.93
N VAL A 76 -2.27 -0.41 9.34
CA VAL A 76 -1.37 -0.48 8.16
C VAL A 76 -0.04 -1.13 8.52
N ALA A 77 0.53 -0.80 9.68
CA ALA A 77 1.78 -1.38 10.15
C ALA A 77 1.67 -2.90 10.32
N GLY A 78 0.60 -3.37 10.98
CA GLY A 78 0.33 -4.79 11.19
C GLY A 78 0.16 -5.54 9.86
N ALA A 79 -0.72 -5.05 8.99
CA ALA A 79 -0.99 -5.67 7.69
C ALA A 79 0.27 -5.72 6.80
N THR A 80 1.08 -4.66 6.81
CA THR A 80 2.34 -4.62 6.04
C THR A 80 3.35 -5.63 6.59
N ARG A 81 3.50 -5.72 7.92
CA ARG A 81 4.40 -6.71 8.56
C ARG A 81 3.98 -8.14 8.27
N GLU A 82 2.68 -8.42 8.31
CA GLU A 82 2.13 -9.74 7.98
C GLU A 82 2.37 -10.08 6.51
N ALA A 83 2.18 -9.13 5.58
CA ALA A 83 2.48 -9.35 4.18
C ALA A 83 3.98 -9.61 3.95
N LEU A 84 4.86 -8.86 4.61
CA LEU A 84 6.32 -9.06 4.52
C LEU A 84 6.74 -10.43 5.05
N SER A 85 6.11 -10.95 6.11
CA SER A 85 6.44 -12.28 6.63
C SER A 85 6.10 -13.43 5.69
N GLN A 86 5.23 -13.21 4.68
CA GLN A 86 4.95 -14.19 3.62
C GLN A 86 6.01 -14.21 2.52
N ILE A 87 6.83 -13.16 2.44
CA ILE A 87 7.86 -12.97 1.41
C ILE A 87 9.26 -13.25 1.99
N MET A 88 9.40 -13.19 3.31
CA MET A 88 10.60 -13.65 4.01
C MET A 88 10.78 -15.17 3.82
N PRO A 89 11.97 -15.63 3.39
CA PRO A 89 12.30 -17.05 3.39
C PRO A 89 12.39 -17.63 4.80
#